data_AF-A0A917LV68-F1
#
_entry.id   AF-A0A917LV68-F1
#
_cell.length_a   1.000
_cell.length_b   1.000
_cell.length_c   1.000
_cell.angle_alpha   90.00
_cell.angle_beta   90.00
_cell.angle_gamma   90.00
#
_symmetry.space_group_name_H-M   'P 1'
#
loop_
_entity.id
_entity.type
_entity.pdbx_description
1 polymer ?
#
loop_
_entity_poly.entity_id
_entity_poly.type
_entity_poly.pdbx_seq_one_letter_code
_entity_poly.pdbx_strand_id
1 'polypeptide(L)'
;MDLAKEKNASNWLEHGFVVYPNAVTHFYVLRYLQWLIRGGTNAEYSTHHQSLWDIRMYESVYDAFSEVLGNQALMVSLNPKETPNIQGMVCLQTETMIHKSNQKINMCDLIIFDVERCHLDLDSDLDSFWFPLTMIPANIFDEVTLQERLQYWHAKPFRTHLSPLGSKLLGIESWETGLPGVQV
;
A
#
# COMPACT_ATOMS: atom_id res chain seq x y z
N MET A 1 4.47 -24.36 11.23
CA MET A 1 4.81 -23.42 10.15
C MET A 1 3.58 -23.26 9.29
N ASP A 2 3.21 -22.03 8.96
CA ASP A 2 1.94 -21.70 8.30
C ASP A 2 2.11 -21.85 6.78
N LEU A 3 1.35 -22.75 6.15
CA LEU A 3 1.47 -23.09 4.71
C LEU A 3 1.40 -21.85 3.80
N ALA A 4 0.66 -20.82 4.22
CA ALA A 4 0.56 -19.54 3.50
C ALA A 4 1.91 -18.80 3.46
N LYS A 5 2.68 -18.81 4.55
CA LYS A 5 3.99 -18.15 4.63
C LYS A 5 5.04 -18.85 3.79
N GLU A 6 5.03 -20.18 3.77
CA GLU A 6 5.94 -20.96 2.91
C GLU A 6 5.65 -20.70 1.43
N LYS A 7 4.37 -20.72 1.04
CA LYS A 7 3.96 -20.38 -0.33
C LYS A 7 4.37 -18.95 -0.72
N ASN A 8 4.22 -18.01 0.20
CA ASN A 8 4.62 -16.62 -0.01
C ASN A 8 6.14 -16.47 -0.19
N ALA A 9 6.92 -17.14 0.64
CA ALA A 9 8.38 -17.15 0.51
C ALA A 9 8.83 -17.77 -0.83
N SER A 10 8.22 -18.90 -1.23
CA SER A 10 8.49 -19.53 -2.54
C SER A 10 8.14 -18.59 -3.70
N ASN A 11 6.94 -18.01 -3.71
CA ASN A 11 6.51 -17.07 -4.76
C ASN A 11 7.43 -15.85 -4.83
N TRP A 12 7.86 -15.31 -3.68
CA TRP A 12 8.79 -14.21 -3.64
C TRP A 12 10.13 -14.56 -4.27
N LEU A 13 10.68 -15.74 -3.98
CA LEU A 13 11.97 -16.20 -4.49
C LEU A 13 11.91 -16.58 -5.98
N GLU A 14 10.82 -17.18 -6.44
CA GLU A 14 10.69 -17.69 -7.81
C GLU A 14 10.16 -16.63 -8.79
N HIS A 15 9.21 -15.80 -8.35
CA HIS A 15 8.46 -14.91 -9.25
C HIS A 15 8.54 -13.43 -8.89
N GLY A 16 9.15 -13.08 -7.75
CA GLY A 16 9.29 -11.69 -7.33
C GLY A 16 8.00 -11.03 -6.86
N PHE A 17 6.99 -11.81 -6.44
CA PHE A 17 5.76 -11.29 -5.86
C PHE A 17 5.24 -12.16 -4.73
N VAL A 18 4.40 -11.57 -3.88
CA VAL A 18 3.67 -12.22 -2.79
C VAL A 18 2.21 -11.81 -2.86
N VAL A 19 1.31 -12.72 -2.49
CA VAL A 19 -0.13 -12.45 -2.42
C VAL A 19 -0.59 -12.61 -0.99
N TYR A 20 -1.30 -11.62 -0.48
CA TYR A 20 -1.97 -11.62 0.81
C TYR A 20 -3.48 -11.67 0.56
N PRO A 21 -4.10 -12.85 0.69
CA PRO A 21 -5.52 -13.02 0.40
C PRO A 21 -6.40 -12.26 1.38
N ASN A 22 -7.45 -11.60 0.89
CA ASN A 22 -8.36 -10.80 1.72
C ASN A 22 -7.63 -9.79 2.64
N ALA A 23 -6.52 -9.22 2.16
CA ALA A 23 -5.74 -8.25 2.92
C ALA A 23 -6.52 -6.96 3.21
N VAL A 24 -7.65 -6.73 2.55
CA VAL A 24 -8.57 -5.62 2.80
C VAL A 24 -9.98 -6.18 2.99
N THR A 25 -10.83 -5.49 3.73
CA THR A 25 -12.25 -5.88 3.75
C THR A 25 -12.95 -5.48 2.45
N HIS A 26 -13.91 -6.32 2.04
CA HIS A 26 -14.80 -6.03 0.91
C HIS A 26 -15.49 -4.66 1.05
N PHE A 27 -15.85 -4.27 2.27
CA PHE A 27 -16.46 -2.97 2.57
C PHE A 27 -15.57 -1.78 2.15
N TYR A 28 -14.28 -1.80 2.51
CA TYR A 28 -13.39 -0.69 2.17
C TYR A 28 -13.10 -0.60 0.67
N VAL A 29 -12.98 -1.75 -0.01
CA VAL A 29 -12.85 -1.80 -1.47
C VAL A 29 -14.10 -1.22 -2.16
N LEU A 30 -15.30 -1.61 -1.73
CA LEU A 30 -16.55 -1.05 -2.29
C LEU A 30 -16.67 0.46 -2.03
N ARG A 31 -16.28 0.93 -0.84
CA ARG A 31 -16.27 2.37 -0.52
C ARG A 31 -15.32 3.14 -1.44
N TYR A 32 -14.17 2.57 -1.76
CA TYR A 32 -13.23 3.14 -2.71
C TYR A 32 -13.78 3.16 -4.14
N LEU A 33 -14.31 2.03 -4.62
CA LEU A 33 -14.94 1.93 -5.94
C LEU A 33 -16.10 2.92 -6.10
N GLN A 34 -16.95 3.07 -5.07
CA GLN A 34 -18.04 4.06 -5.08
C GLN A 34 -17.52 5.49 -5.23
N TRP A 35 -16.38 5.81 -4.61
CA TRP A 35 -15.74 7.12 -4.76
C TRP A 35 -15.21 7.33 -6.17
N LEU A 36 -14.52 6.34 -6.76
CA LEU A 36 -14.05 6.39 -8.16
C LEU A 36 -15.20 6.62 -9.13
N ILE A 37 -16.28 5.82 -9.04
CA ILE A 37 -17.46 5.91 -9.93
C ILE A 37 -18.13 7.30 -9.86
N ARG A 38 -18.04 7.99 -8.71
CA ARG A 38 -18.59 9.34 -8.52
C ARG A 38 -17.69 10.45 -9.04
N GLY A 39 -16.64 10.14 -9.79
CA GLY A 39 -15.69 11.11 -10.31
C GLY A 39 -14.55 11.41 -9.35
N GLY A 40 -14.16 10.44 -8.50
CA GLY A 40 -12.85 10.47 -7.86
C GLY A 40 -11.77 10.49 -8.94
N THR A 41 -10.99 11.56 -9.01
CA THR A 41 -9.93 11.74 -10.03
C THR A 41 -8.55 11.64 -9.40
N ASN A 42 -7.49 11.59 -10.21
CA ASN A 42 -6.09 11.86 -9.79
C ASN A 42 -5.81 13.37 -9.60
N ALA A 43 -6.82 14.19 -9.27
CA ALA A 43 -6.57 15.58 -8.90
C ALA A 43 -5.62 15.61 -7.71
N GLU A 44 -4.80 16.66 -7.62
CA GLU A 44 -3.71 16.78 -6.64
C GLU A 44 -4.15 16.25 -5.25
N TYR A 45 -5.32 16.66 -4.73
CA TYR A 45 -5.73 16.39 -3.33
C TYR A 45 -6.50 15.09 -3.13
N SER A 46 -6.82 14.40 -4.23
CA SER A 46 -7.58 13.16 -4.22
C SER A 46 -6.91 12.06 -3.41
N THR A 47 -5.57 12.09 -3.34
CA THR A 47 -4.72 11.18 -2.57
C THR A 47 -5.04 11.19 -1.08
N HIS A 48 -5.83 12.14 -0.58
CA HIS A 48 -6.23 12.21 0.81
C HIS A 48 -7.70 11.86 1.08
N HIS A 49 -8.44 11.34 0.11
CA HIS A 49 -9.82 10.92 0.35
C HIS A 49 -9.92 9.81 1.42
N GLN A 50 -11.02 9.78 2.20
CA GLN A 50 -11.20 8.84 3.32
C GLN A 50 -11.12 7.37 2.89
N SER A 51 -11.71 7.01 1.74
CA SER A 51 -11.68 5.62 1.26
C SER A 51 -10.27 5.11 0.97
N LEU A 52 -9.35 5.98 0.55
CA LEU A 52 -7.95 5.63 0.35
C LEU A 52 -7.25 5.36 1.68
N TRP A 53 -7.48 6.25 2.65
CA TRP A 53 -6.85 6.14 3.96
C TRP A 53 -7.38 4.97 4.78
N ASP A 54 -8.67 4.65 4.67
CA ASP A 54 -9.26 3.45 5.27
C ASP A 54 -8.53 2.17 4.85
N ILE A 55 -8.13 2.07 3.58
CA ILE A 55 -7.37 0.94 3.07
C ILE A 55 -5.89 1.03 3.49
N ARG A 56 -5.27 2.20 3.35
CA ARG A 56 -3.85 2.41 3.70
C ARG A 56 -3.52 2.14 5.16
N MET A 57 -4.43 2.49 6.07
CA MET A 57 -4.25 2.30 7.51
C MET A 57 -4.86 0.99 8.02
N TYR A 58 -5.26 0.08 7.13
CA TYR A 58 -5.80 -1.21 7.51
C TYR A 58 -4.66 -2.13 7.97
N GLU A 59 -4.82 -2.76 9.14
CA GLU A 59 -3.75 -3.47 9.85
C GLU A 59 -3.12 -4.57 9.00
N SER A 60 -3.92 -5.40 8.33
CA SER A 60 -3.39 -6.48 7.49
C SER A 60 -2.64 -5.98 6.25
N VAL A 61 -2.92 -4.77 5.76
CA VAL A 61 -2.11 -4.14 4.71
C VAL A 61 -0.75 -3.75 5.28
N TYR A 62 -0.75 -3.07 6.43
CA TYR A 62 0.48 -2.65 7.09
C TYR A 62 1.36 -3.85 7.43
N ASP A 63 0.78 -4.90 8.03
CA ASP A 63 1.50 -6.12 8.40
C ASP A 63 2.14 -6.80 7.19
N ALA A 64 1.42 -6.85 6.06
CA ALA A 64 1.94 -7.42 4.81
C ALA A 64 3.16 -6.64 4.31
N PHE A 65 3.09 -5.32 4.26
CA PHE A 65 4.24 -4.49 3.87
C PHE A 65 5.39 -4.60 4.86
N SER A 66 5.08 -4.63 6.15
CA SER A 66 6.09 -4.74 7.20
C SER A 66 6.83 -6.07 7.15
N GLU A 67 6.13 -7.17 6.86
CA GLU A 67 6.70 -8.49 6.64
C GLU A 67 7.62 -8.50 5.42
N VAL A 68 7.17 -8.02 4.26
CA VAL A 68 7.96 -8.04 3.02
C VAL A 68 9.19 -7.13 3.11
N LEU A 69 9.06 -5.95 3.71
CA LEU A 69 10.14 -4.98 3.82
C LEU A 69 11.06 -5.24 5.01
N GLY A 70 10.68 -6.12 5.94
CA GLY A 70 11.42 -6.36 7.18
C GLY A 70 11.53 -5.11 8.07
N ASN A 71 10.58 -4.19 7.97
CA ASN A 71 10.62 -2.89 8.65
C ASN A 71 9.24 -2.49 9.19
N GLN A 72 9.20 -2.01 10.43
CA GLN A 72 7.98 -1.51 11.07
C GLN A 72 7.78 -0.01 10.81
N ALA A 73 8.86 0.74 10.66
CA ALA A 73 8.79 2.17 10.39
C ALA A 73 8.52 2.41 8.91
N LEU A 74 7.24 2.51 8.54
CA LEU A 74 6.77 2.63 7.16
C LEU A 74 6.03 3.94 6.90
N MET A 75 6.03 4.40 5.66
CA MET A 75 5.21 5.51 5.19
C MET A 75 4.56 5.15 3.87
N VAL A 76 3.34 5.61 3.64
CA VAL A 76 2.64 5.38 2.37
C VAL A 76 3.29 6.20 1.26
N SER A 77 3.44 5.61 0.08
CA SER A 77 3.78 6.33 -1.14
C SER A 77 2.57 7.13 -1.63
N LEU A 78 2.74 8.44 -1.78
CA LEU A 78 1.68 9.39 -2.13
C LEU A 78 1.97 10.12 -3.46
N ASN A 79 3.21 10.08 -3.92
CA ASN A 79 3.66 10.78 -5.12
C ASN A 79 4.20 9.77 -6.14
N PRO A 80 3.80 9.82 -7.42
CA PRO A 80 4.38 8.98 -8.48
C PRO A 80 5.90 9.09 -8.63
N LYS A 81 6.52 10.17 -8.14
CA LYS A 81 8.00 10.33 -8.10
C LYS A 81 8.66 9.45 -7.04
N GLU A 82 7.91 9.00 -6.04
CA GLU A 82 8.37 8.00 -5.09
C GLU A 82 8.26 6.65 -5.81
N THR A 83 9.32 6.27 -6.52
CA THR A 83 9.39 5.05 -7.34
C THR A 83 10.17 3.95 -6.62
N PRO A 84 9.62 3.32 -5.57
CA PRO A 84 10.29 2.21 -4.92
C PRO A 84 10.30 0.98 -5.83
N ASN A 85 11.33 0.15 -5.67
CA ASN A 85 11.42 -1.13 -6.36
C ASN A 85 10.32 -2.10 -5.90
N ILE A 86 9.98 -2.07 -4.62
CA ILE A 86 8.89 -2.86 -4.08
C ILE A 86 7.60 -2.04 -4.13
N GLN A 87 6.61 -2.55 -4.83
CA GLN A 87 5.31 -1.93 -5.00
C GLN A 87 4.20 -2.86 -4.51
N GLY A 88 3.02 -2.30 -4.24
CA GLY A 88 1.85 -3.13 -4.04
C GLY A 88 0.58 -2.55 -4.60
N MET A 89 -0.37 -3.46 -4.76
CA MET A 89 -1.66 -3.18 -5.36
C MET A 89 -2.75 -4.03 -4.73
N VAL A 90 -3.90 -3.43 -4.48
CA VAL A 90 -5.10 -4.16 -4.05
C VAL A 90 -5.96 -4.46 -5.27
N CYS A 91 -6.36 -5.70 -5.43
CA CYS A 91 -7.25 -6.12 -6.51
C CYS A 91 -8.68 -5.61 -6.27
N LEU A 92 -9.25 -4.96 -7.28
CA LEU A 92 -10.61 -4.39 -7.24
C LEU A 92 -11.63 -5.21 -8.05
N GLN A 93 -11.17 -6.19 -8.83
CA GLN A 93 -12.02 -7.09 -9.60
C GLN A 93 -12.36 -8.35 -8.82
N THR A 94 -13.45 -9.00 -9.19
CA THR A 94 -13.83 -10.31 -8.64
C THR A 94 -12.70 -11.33 -8.74
N GLU A 95 -12.03 -11.41 -9.90
CA GLU A 95 -10.96 -12.34 -10.18
C GLU A 95 -10.08 -11.83 -11.33
N THR A 96 -8.77 -12.05 -11.21
CA THR A 96 -7.78 -11.87 -12.29
C THR A 96 -6.64 -12.89 -12.14
N MET A 97 -5.84 -13.04 -13.19
CA MET A 97 -4.75 -14.02 -13.26
C MET A 97 -3.41 -13.32 -13.47
N ILE A 98 -2.40 -13.72 -12.69
CA ILE A 98 -1.02 -13.33 -12.97
C ILE A 98 -0.48 -14.29 -14.03
N HIS A 99 -0.40 -13.82 -15.27
CA HIS A 99 -0.05 -14.64 -16.44
C HIS A 99 1.26 -15.44 -16.30
N LYS A 100 2.25 -14.92 -15.56
CA LYS A 100 3.54 -15.62 -15.36
C LYS A 100 3.51 -16.78 -14.37
N SER A 101 2.55 -16.82 -13.45
CA SER A 101 2.54 -17.78 -12.33
C SER A 101 1.28 -18.65 -12.29
N ASN A 102 0.32 -18.44 -13.20
CA ASN A 102 -1.03 -19.03 -13.11
C ASN A 102 -1.68 -18.84 -11.74
N GLN A 103 -1.28 -17.80 -10.99
CA GLN A 103 -1.82 -17.49 -9.68
C GLN A 103 -3.08 -16.65 -9.86
N LYS A 104 -4.20 -17.18 -9.34
CA LYS A 104 -5.48 -16.46 -9.23
C LYS A 104 -5.39 -15.41 -8.13
N ILE A 105 -5.88 -14.21 -8.43
CA ILE A 105 -6.01 -13.08 -7.51
C ILE A 105 -7.48 -12.68 -7.47
N ASN A 106 -8.03 -12.50 -6.27
CA ASN A 106 -9.42 -12.14 -6.07
C ASN A 106 -9.54 -10.72 -5.54
N MET A 107 -10.75 -10.19 -5.57
CA MET A 107 -11.04 -8.89 -4.97
C MET A 107 -10.55 -8.85 -3.52
N CYS A 108 -9.98 -7.71 -3.12
CA CYS A 108 -9.43 -7.47 -1.78
C CYS A 108 -8.11 -8.18 -1.47
N ASP A 109 -7.58 -9.00 -2.40
CA ASP A 109 -6.23 -9.51 -2.27
C ASP A 109 -5.23 -8.36 -2.50
N LEU A 110 -4.17 -8.34 -1.69
CA LEU A 110 -3.02 -7.45 -1.88
C LEU A 110 -1.90 -8.24 -2.54
N ILE A 111 -1.37 -7.70 -3.64
CA ILE A 111 -0.10 -8.16 -4.21
C ILE A 111 1.00 -7.18 -3.81
N ILE A 112 2.14 -7.71 -3.36
CA ILE A 112 3.38 -6.97 -3.16
C ILE A 112 4.43 -7.59 -4.06
N PHE A 113 5.13 -6.79 -4.87
CA PHE A 113 6.01 -7.29 -5.91
C PHE A 113 7.22 -6.38 -6.10
N ASP A 114 8.31 -7.00 -6.54
CA ASP A 114 9.54 -6.33 -6.96
C ASP A 114 9.44 -6.03 -8.46
N VAL A 115 9.44 -4.76 -8.84
CA VAL A 115 9.29 -4.32 -10.23
C VAL A 115 10.42 -4.80 -11.14
N GLU A 116 11.60 -5.09 -10.60
CA GLU A 116 12.75 -5.58 -11.38
C GLU A 116 12.61 -7.07 -11.70
N ARG A 117 11.87 -7.81 -10.87
CA ARG A 117 11.72 -9.27 -10.96
C ARG A 117 10.34 -9.68 -11.48
N CYS A 118 9.33 -8.85 -11.25
CA CYS A 118 7.94 -9.10 -11.58
C CYS A 118 7.36 -7.92 -12.37
N HIS A 119 7.29 -8.08 -13.69
CA HIS A 119 6.46 -7.23 -14.53
C HIS A 119 5.05 -7.79 -14.57
N LEU A 120 4.14 -7.16 -13.82
CA LEU A 120 2.71 -7.38 -13.95
C LEU A 120 2.24 -6.63 -15.20
N ASP A 121 1.63 -7.34 -16.14
CA ASP A 121 1.02 -6.73 -17.31
C ASP A 121 -0.33 -6.12 -16.89
N LEU A 122 -0.27 -4.87 -16.41
CA LEU A 122 -1.42 -4.11 -15.90
C LEU A 122 -2.08 -3.27 -16.99
N ASP A 123 -1.52 -3.28 -18.21
CA ASP A 123 -1.90 -2.42 -19.33
C ASP A 123 -2.90 -3.08 -20.29
N SER A 124 -3.28 -4.34 -20.07
CA SER A 124 -4.29 -5.02 -20.88
C SER A 124 -5.71 -4.71 -20.39
N ASP A 125 -6.28 -3.67 -21.02
CA ASP A 125 -7.70 -3.36 -21.18
C ASP A 125 -8.42 -2.60 -20.04
N LEU A 126 -8.52 -1.28 -20.24
CA LEU A 126 -9.61 -0.36 -19.85
C LEU A 126 -10.03 -0.29 -18.35
N ASP A 127 -9.67 0.84 -17.71
CA ASP A 127 -10.21 1.36 -16.44
C ASP A 127 -9.91 0.58 -15.14
N SER A 128 -8.64 0.70 -14.69
CA SER A 128 -8.13 0.59 -13.30
C SER A 128 -8.77 -0.47 -12.38
N PHE A 129 -8.38 -1.73 -12.60
CA PHE A 129 -8.71 -2.89 -11.77
C PHE A 129 -7.89 -3.04 -10.49
N TRP A 130 -6.99 -2.08 -10.24
CA TRP A 130 -6.05 -2.10 -9.15
C TRP A 130 -6.11 -0.78 -8.40
N PHE A 131 -6.01 -0.87 -7.08
CA PHE A 131 -5.72 0.28 -6.25
C PHE A 131 -4.22 0.29 -5.93
N PRO A 132 -3.44 1.24 -6.49
CA PRO A 132 -2.03 1.37 -6.17
C PRO A 132 -1.85 1.73 -4.70
N LEU A 133 -1.11 0.89 -4.00
CA LEU A 133 -0.92 0.99 -2.56
C LEU A 133 0.46 0.49 -2.23
N THR A 134 1.39 1.41 -2.02
CA THR A 134 2.77 1.08 -1.69
C THR A 134 3.16 1.73 -0.37
N MET A 135 3.88 0.99 0.47
CA MET A 135 4.56 1.54 1.65
C MET A 135 6.08 1.48 1.44
N ILE A 136 6.78 2.46 1.99
CA ILE A 136 8.21 2.68 1.85
C ILE A 136 8.79 2.83 3.26
N PRO A 137 9.97 2.28 3.56
CA PRO A 137 10.66 2.55 4.82
C PRO A 137 10.77 4.05 5.12
N ALA A 138 10.37 4.47 6.32
CA ALA A 138 10.27 5.87 6.72
C ALA A 138 11.62 6.60 6.67
N ASN A 139 12.73 5.88 6.85
CA ASN A 139 14.09 6.40 6.82
C ASN A 139 14.58 6.80 5.42
N ILE A 140 13.81 6.52 4.36
CA ILE A 140 14.14 6.90 2.98
C ILE A 140 13.70 8.34 2.68
N PHE A 141 12.77 8.89 3.45
CA PHE A 141 12.25 10.24 3.24
C PHE A 141 13.17 11.28 3.87
N ASP A 142 13.61 12.25 3.07
CA ASP A 142 14.31 13.43 3.58
C ASP A 142 13.34 14.44 4.21
N GLU A 143 13.90 15.38 4.97
CA GLU A 143 13.12 16.38 5.69
C GLU A 143 12.31 17.28 4.75
N VAL A 144 12.82 17.58 3.55
CA VAL A 144 12.14 18.43 2.57
C VAL A 144 10.87 17.74 2.07
N THR A 145 10.98 16.46 1.70
CA THR A 145 9.86 15.63 1.24
C THR A 145 8.79 15.49 2.32
N LEU A 146 9.21 15.31 3.59
CA LEU A 146 8.28 15.28 4.73
C LEU A 146 7.53 16.61 4.89
N GLN A 147 8.23 17.73 4.80
CA GLN A 147 7.61 19.07 4.89
C GLN A 147 6.61 19.31 3.76
N GLU A 148 6.96 18.97 2.52
CA GLU A 148 6.06 19.10 1.36
C GLU A 148 4.80 18.25 1.56
N ARG A 149 4.94 17.01 2.03
CA ARG A 149 3.81 16.11 2.34
C ARG A 149 2.88 16.68 3.40
N LEU A 150 3.42 17.27 4.47
CA LEU A 150 2.62 17.87 5.53
C LEU A 150 1.91 19.15 5.04
N GLN A 151 2.59 20.00 4.26
CA GLN A 151 1.96 21.15 3.63
C GLN A 151 0.79 20.72 2.74
N TYR A 152 1.01 19.67 1.95
CA TYR A 152 0.00 19.09 1.09
C TYR A 152 -1.23 18.59 1.87
N TRP A 153 -0.98 17.87 2.97
CA TRP A 153 -2.01 17.40 3.87
C TRP A 153 -2.81 18.54 4.52
N HIS A 154 -2.15 19.64 4.89
CA HIS A 154 -2.80 20.79 5.51
C HIS A 154 -3.57 21.66 4.52
N ALA A 155 -3.15 21.69 3.25
CA ALA A 155 -3.81 22.47 2.19
C ALA A 155 -5.11 21.84 1.68
N LYS A 156 -5.38 20.56 1.99
CA LYS A 156 -6.55 19.87 1.46
C LYS A 156 -7.88 20.48 1.95
N PRO A 157 -8.91 20.55 1.09
CA PRO A 157 -10.19 21.19 1.43
C PRO A 157 -11.13 20.32 2.29
N PHE A 158 -10.89 19.02 2.41
CA PHE A 158 -11.79 18.09 3.09
C PHE A 158 -11.14 17.40 4.29
N ARG A 159 -11.95 17.08 5.31
CA ARG A 159 -11.47 16.35 6.48
C ARG A 159 -11.38 14.86 6.19
N THR A 160 -10.19 14.33 6.43
CA THR A 160 -9.90 12.88 6.44
C THR A 160 -9.50 12.53 7.85
N HIS A 161 -10.12 11.49 8.40
CA HIS A 161 -9.76 10.95 9.70
C HIS A 161 -8.62 9.93 9.53
N LEU A 162 -7.55 10.13 10.30
CA LEU A 162 -6.44 9.18 10.42
C LEU A 162 -6.52 8.50 11.77
N SER A 163 -6.32 7.18 11.77
CA SER A 163 -5.95 6.44 12.97
C SER A 163 -4.52 6.82 13.42
N PRO A 164 -4.08 6.42 14.62
CA PRO A 164 -2.68 6.59 15.03
C PRO A 164 -1.69 5.97 14.03
N LEU A 165 -2.02 4.79 13.48
CA LEU A 165 -1.23 4.19 12.40
C LEU A 165 -1.24 5.06 11.14
N GLY A 166 -2.40 5.61 10.76
CA GLY A 166 -2.53 6.55 9.65
C GLY A 166 -1.66 7.80 9.81
N SER A 167 -1.57 8.37 11.03
CA SER A 167 -0.70 9.51 11.33
C SER A 167 0.78 9.18 11.10
N LYS A 168 1.23 7.99 11.53
CA LYS A 168 2.61 7.52 11.31
C LYS A 168 2.89 7.23 9.84
N LEU A 169 1.96 6.56 9.15
CA LEU A 169 2.08 6.25 7.72
C LEU A 169 2.11 7.51 6.83
N LEU A 170 1.50 8.60 7.26
CA LEU A 170 1.59 9.90 6.59
C LEU A 170 2.90 10.65 6.92
N GLY A 171 3.48 10.40 8.09
CA GLY A 171 4.61 11.14 8.62
C GLY A 171 4.24 12.35 9.49
N ILE A 172 3.00 12.42 10.00
CA ILE A 172 2.61 13.41 11.02
C ILE A 172 3.23 13.03 12.37
N GLU A 173 3.12 11.77 12.73
CA GLU A 173 3.70 11.22 13.95
C GLU A 173 4.97 10.46 13.60
N SER A 174 5.99 10.61 14.44
CA SER A 174 7.20 9.81 14.33
C SER A 174 6.93 8.36 14.70
N TRP A 175 7.60 7.43 14.02
CA TRP A 175 7.75 6.08 14.52
C TRP A 175 8.58 6.13 15.80
N GLU A 176 8.04 5.61 16.91
CA GLU A 176 8.80 5.47 18.14
C GLU A 176 10.01 4.59 17.86
N THR A 177 11.21 5.12 18.09
CA THR A 177 12.42 4.31 18.09
C THR A 177 12.32 3.37 19.28
N GLY A 178 12.00 2.11 19.03
CA GLY A 178 12.09 1.07 20.05
C GLY A 178 13.53 0.98 20.55
N LEU A 179 13.82 1.58 21.71
CA LEU A 179 14.94 1.19 22.56
C LEU A 179 14.44 1.10 24.01
N PRO A 180 14.07 -0.10 24.49
CA PRO A 180 14.20 -0.39 25.91
C PRO A 180 15.66 -0.75 26.18
N GLY A 181 16.42 0.19 26.75
CA GLY A 181 17.59 -0.11 27.58
C GLY A 181 18.92 -0.39 26.85
N VAL A 182 19.68 0.66 26.60
CA VAL A 182 21.14 0.63 26.80
C VAL A 182 21.50 1.87 27.61
N GLN A 183 21.65 1.69 28.92
CA GLN A 183 22.45 2.62 29.72
C GLN A 183 23.92 2.29 29.45
N VAL A 184 24.70 3.34 29.19
CA VAL A 184 26.17 3.31 29.12
C VAL A 184 26.76 2.83 30.44
#